data_AF-A0AAD8F4Q9-F1
#
_entry.id   AF-A0AAD8F4Q9-F1
#
_cell.length_a   1.000
_cell.length_b   1.000
_cell.length_c   1.000
_cell.angle_alpha   90.00
_cell.angle_beta   90.00
_cell.angle_gamma   90.00
#
_symmetry.space_group_name_H-M   'P 1'
#
loop_
_entity.id
_entity.type
_entity.pdbx_description
1 polymer ?
#
loop_
_entity_poly.entity_id
_entity_poly.type
_entity_poly.pdbx_seq_one_letter_code
_entity_poly.pdbx_strand_id
1 'polypeptide(L)'
;MMTQVYVERADLKLCLFMMTLVYVERADLTLYLLENLMMTLVYVERANLTLYLLENFMMTQVYVERADLKLCLFMMTLVYVERADLKLCLFMMTLVYVERADLTLYLLENLMMTLVYVERANLTLYLLENFMMTQVYVERADLKLCLFMMTLVYVERADLTLYLLVNLMMTLVYVERANLTLYLLENLMMILVYVERADLKLCLFMMTLVYVERADLILCLLENLMMTLVYVERANLTLYLLENFMMTQVYVERADLKLCLFMMTLVYVERADLTLCLLENLMMTLVYVERAD
;
A
#
# COMPACT_ATOMS: atom_id res chain seq x y z
N MET A 1 -23.32 -6.88 33.60
CA MET A 1 -23.04 -5.58 34.23
C MET A 1 -22.15 -4.82 33.26
N MET A 2 -22.62 -3.71 32.68
CA MET A 2 -21.75 -2.85 31.85
C MET A 2 -20.87 -2.04 32.79
N THR A 3 -19.56 -2.14 32.61
CA THR A 3 -18.61 -1.30 33.33
C THR A 3 -18.12 -0.24 32.35
N GLN A 4 -18.31 1.02 32.71
CA GLN A 4 -17.81 2.19 31.98
C GLN A 4 -16.69 2.82 32.80
N VAL A 5 -15.61 3.23 32.14
CA VAL A 5 -14.52 4.00 32.76
C VAL A 5 -14.40 5.34 32.06
N TYR A 6 -14.45 6.40 32.87
CA TYR A 6 -14.25 7.78 32.46
C TYR A 6 -13.09 8.36 33.26
N VAL A 7 -12.10 8.90 32.55
CA VAL A 7 -10.87 9.46 33.14
C VAL A 7 -10.61 10.81 32.48
N GLU A 8 -10.55 11.89 33.27
CA GLU A 8 -10.40 13.26 32.73
C GLU A 8 -9.06 13.92 33.09
N ARG A 9 -8.43 13.56 34.21
CA ARG A 9 -7.24 14.31 34.75
C ARG A 9 -6.32 13.50 35.67
N ALA A 10 -6.52 12.20 35.77
CA ALA A 10 -5.78 11.37 36.72
C ALA A 10 -5.21 10.16 36.00
N ASP A 11 -3.92 9.91 36.23
CA ASP A 11 -3.28 8.74 35.66
C ASP A 11 -3.72 7.49 36.41
N LEU A 12 -4.22 6.51 35.68
CA LEU A 12 -4.78 5.30 36.27
C LEU A 12 -4.07 4.06 35.73
N LYS A 13 -3.85 3.11 36.62
CA LYS A 13 -3.46 1.74 36.29
C LYS A 13 -4.54 0.81 36.79
N LEU A 14 -5.27 0.18 35.89
CA LEU A 14 -6.39 -0.68 36.25
C LEU A 14 -6.18 -2.11 35.72
N CYS A 15 -6.51 -3.09 36.56
CA CYS A 15 -6.66 -4.48 36.18
C CYS A 15 -8.15 -4.84 36.25
N LEU A 16 -8.80 -5.00 35.10
CA LEU A 16 -10.25 -5.14 35.02
C LEU A 16 -10.63 -6.33 34.12
N PHE A 17 -11.72 -7.00 34.47
CA PHE A 17 -12.19 -8.22 33.79
C PHE A 17 -13.38 -7.98 32.86
N MET A 18 -14.10 -6.86 33.01
CA MET A 18 -15.25 -6.53 32.15
C MET A 18 -15.33 -5.02 31.97
N MET A 19 -15.24 -4.54 30.73
CA MET A 19 -15.51 -3.14 30.36
C MET A 19 -16.13 -3.09 28.97
N THR A 20 -17.11 -2.21 28.79
CA THR A 20 -17.73 -2.02 27.48
C THR A 20 -17.33 -0.70 26.83
N LEU A 21 -17.04 0.32 27.64
CA LEU A 21 -16.72 1.67 27.16
C LEU A 21 -15.61 2.30 28.01
N VAL A 22 -14.62 2.87 27.34
CA VAL A 22 -13.54 3.64 27.96
C VAL A 22 -13.47 5.01 27.30
N TYR A 23 -13.53 6.05 28.12
CA TYR A 23 -13.31 7.43 27.72
C TYR A 23 -12.15 8.01 28.53
N VAL A 24 -11.13 8.50 27.83
CA VAL A 24 -9.97 9.16 28.43
C VAL A 24 -9.81 10.53 27.79
N GLU A 25 -9.89 11.57 28.61
CA GLU A 25 -9.56 12.94 28.22
C GLU A 25 -8.41 13.42 29.11
N ARG A 26 -7.39 14.09 28.55
CA ARG A 26 -6.34 14.82 29.30
C ARG A 26 -5.68 14.05 30.46
N ALA A 27 -5.51 12.75 30.32
CA ALA A 27 -4.95 11.86 31.33
C ALA A 27 -4.26 10.66 30.68
N ASP A 28 -3.39 9.98 31.42
CA ASP A 28 -2.79 8.74 30.96
C ASP A 28 -3.46 7.53 31.60
N LEU A 29 -3.96 6.61 30.78
CA LEU A 29 -4.56 5.36 31.26
C LEU A 29 -3.70 4.17 30.82
N THR A 30 -3.29 3.35 31.78
CA THR A 30 -2.73 2.04 31.49
C THR A 30 -3.72 0.96 31.96
N LEU A 31 -4.18 0.13 31.04
CA LEU A 31 -4.99 -1.03 31.39
C LEU A 31 -4.19 -2.31 31.19
N TYR A 32 -4.25 -3.19 32.18
CA TYR A 32 -3.84 -4.57 32.08
C TYR A 32 -5.12 -5.40 32.07
N LEU A 33 -5.56 -5.88 30.91
CA LEU A 33 -6.77 -6.71 30.85
C LEU A 33 -6.39 -8.19 30.81
N LEU A 34 -7.13 -8.97 31.59
CA LEU A 34 -7.07 -10.42 31.62
C LEU A 34 -7.91 -11.01 30.47
N GLU A 35 -7.73 -12.31 30.24
CA GLU A 35 -8.26 -13.07 29.10
C GLU A 35 -9.74 -12.80 28.77
N ASN A 36 -10.07 -12.81 27.48
CA ASN A 36 -11.43 -12.83 26.93
C ASN A 36 -12.30 -11.59 27.24
N LEU A 37 -11.87 -10.42 26.75
CA LEU A 37 -12.61 -9.18 26.91
C LEU A 37 -13.12 -8.61 25.57
N MET A 38 -14.35 -8.09 25.62
CA MET A 38 -15.02 -7.40 24.52
C MET A 38 -15.24 -5.93 24.90
N MET A 39 -14.52 -5.00 24.28
CA MET A 39 -14.84 -3.57 24.39
C MET A 39 -15.56 -3.10 23.14
N THR A 40 -16.66 -2.39 23.33
CA THR A 40 -17.41 -1.83 22.20
C THR A 40 -16.75 -0.54 21.71
N LEU A 41 -16.34 0.34 22.63
CA LEU A 41 -15.85 1.66 22.28
C LEU A 41 -14.71 2.11 23.19
N VAL A 42 -13.65 2.61 22.57
CA VAL A 42 -12.59 3.37 23.24
C VAL A 42 -12.46 4.73 22.58
N TYR A 43 -12.56 5.78 23.37
CA TYR A 43 -12.35 7.16 22.95
C TYR A 43 -11.23 7.79 23.77
N VAL A 44 -10.23 8.33 23.10
CA VAL A 44 -9.06 8.96 23.72
C VAL A 44 -8.85 10.34 23.10
N GLU A 45 -8.93 11.39 23.91
CA GLU A 45 -8.67 12.77 23.48
C GLU A 45 -7.56 13.41 24.35
N ARG A 46 -6.49 13.92 23.72
CA ARG A 46 -5.41 14.66 24.41
C ARG A 46 -4.79 13.88 25.58
N ALA A 47 -4.66 12.57 25.41
CA ALA A 47 -4.39 11.59 26.45
C ALA A 47 -3.51 10.48 25.91
N ASN A 48 -2.85 9.72 26.77
CA ASN A 48 -2.21 8.48 26.35
C ASN A 48 -2.96 7.27 26.90
N LEU A 49 -3.16 6.28 26.03
CA LEU A 49 -3.72 5.01 26.45
C LEU A 49 -2.75 3.89 26.08
N THR A 50 -2.39 3.08 27.07
CA THR A 50 -1.61 1.87 26.87
C THR A 50 -2.41 0.67 27.33
N LEU A 51 -2.69 -0.27 26.43
CA LEU A 51 -3.33 -1.54 26.75
C LEU A 51 -2.32 -2.67 26.62
N TYR A 52 -2.05 -3.35 27.74
CA TYR A 52 -1.29 -4.61 27.77
C TYR A 52 -2.26 -5.77 27.93
N LEU A 53 -2.11 -6.78 27.07
CA LEU A 53 -3.05 -7.89 26.99
C LEU A 53 -2.33 -9.23 26.92
N LEU A 54 -2.91 -10.23 27.60
CA LEU A 54 -2.41 -11.60 27.58
C LEU A 54 -3.02 -12.39 26.42
N GLU A 55 -4.36 -12.53 26.31
CA GLU A 55 -5.00 -13.36 25.27
C GLU A 55 -6.43 -12.91 24.90
N ASN A 56 -6.80 -13.11 23.62
CA ASN A 56 -8.15 -13.03 23.06
C ASN A 56 -8.96 -11.78 23.42
N PHE A 57 -8.68 -10.67 22.74
CA PHE A 57 -9.36 -9.41 22.96
C PHE A 57 -9.97 -8.87 21.65
N MET A 58 -11.24 -8.46 21.68
CA MET A 58 -11.86 -7.75 20.56
C MET A 58 -12.28 -6.34 20.94
N MET A 59 -11.95 -5.39 20.07
CA MET A 59 -12.45 -4.01 20.11
C MET A 59 -13.29 -3.72 18.88
N THR A 60 -14.52 -3.23 19.06
CA THR A 60 -15.32 -2.85 17.89
C THR A 60 -14.84 -1.51 17.33
N GLN A 61 -14.70 -0.48 18.15
CA GLN A 61 -14.36 0.87 17.69
C GLN A 61 -13.32 1.56 18.58
N VAL A 62 -12.37 2.20 17.93
CA VAL A 62 -11.35 3.04 18.58
C VAL A 62 -11.28 4.39 17.88
N TYR A 63 -11.42 5.46 18.66
CA TYR A 63 -11.25 6.84 18.22
C TYR A 63 -10.14 7.50 19.04
N VAL A 64 -9.16 8.06 18.35
CA VAL A 64 -8.00 8.70 18.95
C VAL A 64 -7.84 10.09 18.34
N GLU A 65 -7.90 11.13 19.18
CA GLU A 65 -7.63 12.50 18.77
C GLU A 65 -6.51 13.10 19.63
N ARG A 66 -5.43 13.60 19.01
CA ARG A 66 -4.33 14.29 19.70
C ARG A 66 -3.71 13.48 20.85
N ALA A 67 -3.56 12.19 20.64
CA ALA A 67 -3.31 11.22 21.69
C ALA A 67 -2.37 10.13 21.21
N ASP A 68 -1.61 9.52 22.12
CA ASP A 68 -0.81 8.35 21.78
C ASP A 68 -1.49 7.09 22.28
N LEU A 69 -1.59 6.10 21.40
CA LEU A 69 -2.21 4.84 21.74
C LEU A 69 -1.27 3.67 21.41
N LYS A 70 -1.09 2.79 22.40
CA LYS A 70 -0.28 1.57 22.29
C LYS A 70 -1.13 0.37 22.65
N LEU A 71 -1.32 -0.52 21.68
CA LEU A 71 -2.23 -1.66 21.79
C LEU A 71 -1.57 -2.94 21.30
N CYS A 72 -1.82 -4.04 22.01
CA CYS A 72 -1.56 -5.39 21.51
C CYS A 72 -2.87 -6.20 21.57
N LEU A 73 -3.57 -6.39 20.46
CA LEU A 73 -4.94 -6.93 20.44
C LEU A 73 -5.10 -8.07 19.45
N PHE A 74 -6.14 -8.86 19.63
CA PHE A 74 -6.48 -9.91 18.67
C PHE A 74 -7.28 -9.34 17.49
N MET A 75 -8.38 -8.63 17.74
CA MET A 75 -9.26 -8.14 16.68
C MET A 75 -9.72 -6.71 16.91
N MET A 76 -9.73 -5.90 15.84
CA MET A 76 -10.42 -4.61 15.78
C MET A 76 -11.32 -4.49 14.55
N THR A 77 -12.49 -3.86 14.69
CA THR A 77 -13.33 -3.61 13.51
C THR A 77 -13.00 -2.27 12.86
N LEU A 78 -13.00 -1.19 13.63
CA LEU A 78 -12.81 0.17 13.12
C LEU A 78 -11.81 0.95 13.99
N VAL A 79 -10.86 1.60 13.32
CA VAL A 79 -9.95 2.56 13.95
C VAL A 79 -9.99 3.89 13.20
N TYR A 80 -10.22 4.96 13.94
CA TYR A 80 -10.12 6.33 13.48
C TYR A 80 -9.07 7.08 14.30
N VAL A 81 -8.11 7.70 13.60
CA VAL A 81 -6.98 8.41 14.21
C VAL A 81 -6.87 9.79 13.59
N GLU A 82 -6.93 10.83 14.43
CA GLU A 82 -6.65 12.21 14.02
C GLU A 82 -5.54 12.82 14.88
N ARG A 83 -4.47 13.33 14.24
CA ARG A 83 -3.37 14.06 14.93
C ARG A 83 -2.72 13.29 16.08
N ALA A 84 -2.52 12.00 15.91
CA ALA A 84 -2.19 11.06 16.96
C ALA A 84 -1.16 10.04 16.47
N ASP A 85 -0.37 9.50 17.39
CA ASP A 85 0.56 8.42 17.07
C ASP A 85 0.02 7.10 17.60
N LEU A 86 -0.09 6.12 16.71
CA LEU A 86 -0.68 4.83 17.03
C LEU A 86 0.30 3.70 16.76
N LYS A 87 0.54 2.87 17.78
CA LYS A 87 1.34 1.65 17.66
C LYS A 87 0.49 0.45 18.01
N LEU A 88 0.26 -0.43 17.05
CA LEU A 88 -0.60 -1.59 17.22
C LEU A 88 0.16 -2.88 16.91
N CYS A 89 -0.05 -3.89 17.75
CA CYS A 89 0.27 -5.28 17.45
C CYS A 89 -1.04 -6.06 17.30
N LEU A 90 -1.37 -6.55 16.10
CA LEU A 90 -2.72 -7.04 15.77
C LEU A 90 -2.73 -8.33 14.94
N PHE A 91 -3.86 -9.04 15.01
CA PHE A 91 -4.18 -10.19 14.14
C PHE A 91 -5.25 -9.84 13.07
N MET A 92 -6.32 -9.11 13.43
CA MET A 92 -7.37 -8.74 12.47
C MET A 92 -7.86 -7.29 12.60
N MET A 93 -8.07 -6.62 11.47
CA MET A 93 -8.56 -5.24 11.41
C MET A 93 -9.41 -4.98 10.16
N THR A 94 -10.65 -4.51 10.29
CA THR A 94 -11.50 -4.34 9.08
C THR A 94 -11.27 -3.01 8.37
N LEU A 95 -11.33 -1.90 9.11
CA LEU A 95 -11.34 -0.54 8.57
C LEU A 95 -10.38 0.37 9.33
N VAL A 96 -9.60 1.15 8.59
CA VAL A 96 -8.62 2.09 9.13
C VAL A 96 -8.74 3.45 8.45
N TYR A 97 -8.89 4.49 9.27
CA TYR A 97 -8.86 5.88 8.84
C TYR A 97 -7.81 6.64 9.65
N VAL A 98 -6.84 7.22 8.96
CA VAL A 98 -5.75 7.99 9.57
C VAL A 98 -5.67 9.36 8.91
N GLU A 99 -5.85 10.42 9.69
CA GLU A 99 -5.68 11.80 9.24
C GLU A 99 -4.62 12.52 10.08
N ARG A 100 -3.58 13.09 9.43
CA ARG A 100 -2.54 13.90 10.11
C ARG A 100 -1.83 13.18 11.25
N ALA A 101 -1.62 11.89 11.11
CA ALA A 101 -1.23 10.99 12.19
C ALA A 101 -0.19 9.98 11.68
N ASP A 102 0.63 9.44 12.59
CA ASP A 102 1.56 8.37 12.26
C ASP A 102 1.05 7.04 12.83
N LEU A 103 0.89 6.05 11.96
CA LEU A 103 0.44 4.71 12.33
C LEU A 103 1.54 3.70 12.05
N THR A 104 1.97 2.98 13.09
CA THR A 104 2.86 1.82 12.95
C THR A 104 2.13 0.55 13.37
N LEU A 105 1.98 -0.40 12.44
CA LEU A 105 1.47 -1.73 12.76
C LEU A 105 2.62 -2.74 12.74
N TYR A 106 2.74 -3.52 13.82
CA TYR A 106 3.59 -4.69 13.91
C TYR A 106 2.71 -5.93 13.88
N LEU A 107 2.90 -6.79 12.91
CA LEU A 107 1.94 -7.85 12.60
C LEU A 107 2.61 -9.21 12.71
N LEU A 108 2.02 -10.04 13.57
CA LEU A 108 2.57 -11.35 13.91
C LEU A 108 2.22 -12.38 12.83
N GLU A 109 0.95 -12.58 12.47
CA GLU A 109 0.55 -13.52 11.41
C GLU A 109 -0.84 -13.18 10.83
N ASN A 110 -1.07 -13.46 9.53
CA ASN A 110 -2.39 -13.62 8.89
C ASN A 110 -3.39 -12.44 9.08
N LEU A 111 -3.03 -11.24 8.66
CA LEU A 111 -3.93 -10.08 8.71
C LEU A 111 -4.73 -9.90 7.42
N MET A 112 -6.02 -9.61 7.61
CA MET A 112 -6.94 -9.15 6.57
C MET A 112 -7.37 -7.73 6.89
N MET A 113 -7.15 -6.78 5.95
CA MET A 113 -7.75 -5.45 5.99
C MET A 113 -8.62 -5.20 4.77
N THR A 114 -9.84 -4.72 5.00
CA THR A 114 -10.77 -4.46 3.90
C THR A 114 -10.52 -3.08 3.29
N LEU A 115 -10.33 -2.06 4.12
CA LEU A 115 -10.15 -0.68 3.66
C LEU A 115 -9.17 0.06 4.56
N VAL A 116 -8.21 0.71 3.92
CA VAL A 116 -7.27 1.63 4.55
C VAL A 116 -7.33 2.97 3.84
N TYR A 117 -7.61 4.03 4.59
CA TYR A 117 -7.60 5.42 4.13
C TYR A 117 -6.58 6.22 4.95
N VAL A 118 -5.63 6.85 4.25
CA VAL A 118 -4.55 7.63 4.86
C VAL A 118 -4.48 8.99 4.20
N GLU A 119 -4.73 10.06 4.96
CA GLU A 119 -4.59 11.45 4.51
C GLU A 119 -3.55 12.20 5.36
N ARG A 120 -2.55 12.80 4.72
CA ARG A 120 -1.53 13.66 5.39
C ARG A 120 -0.82 12.98 6.55
N ALA A 121 -0.57 11.69 6.40
CA ALA A 121 -0.20 10.79 7.47
C ALA A 121 0.89 9.83 7.00
N ASN A 122 1.64 9.23 7.93
CA ASN A 122 2.54 8.14 7.57
C ASN A 122 2.01 6.82 8.12
N LEU A 123 2.00 5.80 7.26
CA LEU A 123 1.65 4.45 7.66
C LEU A 123 2.81 3.51 7.37
N THR A 124 3.31 2.86 8.42
CA THR A 124 4.34 1.83 8.31
C THR A 124 3.79 0.50 8.80
N LEU A 125 3.82 -0.52 7.93
CA LEU A 125 3.42 -1.88 8.27
C LEU A 125 4.65 -2.80 8.26
N TYR A 126 4.95 -3.38 9.41
CA TYR A 126 5.95 -4.44 9.57
C TYR A 126 5.23 -5.79 9.71
N LEU A 127 5.53 -6.73 8.82
CA LEU A 127 4.82 -7.99 8.70
C LEU A 127 5.78 -9.19 8.77
N LEU A 128 5.36 -10.24 9.50
CA LEU A 128 6.05 -11.52 9.56
C LEU A 128 5.58 -12.47 8.45
N GLU A 129 4.25 -12.60 8.23
CA GLU A 129 3.71 -13.55 7.25
C GLU A 129 2.24 -13.25 6.84
N ASN A 130 1.92 -13.47 5.56
CA ASN A 130 0.59 -13.51 4.94
C ASN A 130 -0.36 -12.33 5.27
N PHE A 131 -0.49 -11.41 4.32
CA PHE A 131 -1.36 -10.25 4.50
C PHE A 131 -2.08 -9.87 3.22
N MET A 132 -3.39 -9.62 3.35
CA MET A 132 -4.23 -9.12 2.26
C MET A 132 -4.88 -7.79 2.61
N MET A 133 -4.82 -6.88 1.65
CA MET A 133 -5.53 -5.61 1.68
C MET A 133 -6.46 -5.48 0.48
N THR A 134 -7.75 -5.32 0.69
CA THR A 134 -8.66 -5.20 -0.45
C THR A 134 -8.56 -3.82 -1.10
N GLN A 135 -8.58 -2.75 -0.31
CA GLN A 135 -8.58 -1.38 -0.83
C GLN A 135 -7.67 -0.46 -0.01
N VAL A 136 -6.84 0.30 -0.73
CA VAL A 136 -5.92 1.28 -0.14
C VAL A 136 -6.06 2.61 -0.86
N TYR A 137 -6.33 3.66 -0.09
CA TYR A 137 -6.40 5.04 -0.55
C TYR A 137 -5.39 5.88 0.24
N VAL A 138 -4.50 6.54 -0.50
CA VAL A 138 -3.42 7.36 0.08
C VAL A 138 -3.46 8.75 -0.55
N GLU A 139 -3.63 9.78 0.27
CA GLU A 139 -3.52 11.17 -0.17
C GLU A 139 -2.48 11.92 0.68
N ARG A 140 -1.47 12.52 0.03
CA ARG A 140 -0.44 13.37 0.71
C ARG A 140 0.26 12.68 1.87
N ALA A 141 0.53 11.39 1.70
CA ALA A 141 0.94 10.50 2.77
C ALA A 141 2.06 9.58 2.28
N ASP A 142 2.89 9.10 3.22
CA ASP A 142 3.91 8.11 2.91
C ASP A 142 3.49 6.75 3.47
N LEU A 143 3.51 5.75 2.60
CA LEU A 143 3.08 4.40 2.94
C LEU A 143 4.22 3.41 2.69
N LYS A 144 4.62 2.68 3.74
CA LYS A 144 5.66 1.64 3.68
C LYS A 144 5.09 0.31 4.12
N LEU A 145 5.03 -0.65 3.20
CA LEU A 145 4.37 -1.93 3.46
C LEU A 145 5.21 -3.12 3.05
N CYS A 146 5.09 -4.20 3.83
CA CYS A 146 5.53 -5.54 3.45
C CYS A 146 4.31 -6.45 3.29
N LEU A 147 3.91 -6.85 2.09
CA LEU A 147 2.60 -7.50 1.86
C LEU A 147 2.59 -8.63 0.84
N PHE A 148 1.48 -9.37 0.77
CA PHE A 148 1.30 -10.50 -0.14
C PHE A 148 0.20 -10.25 -1.19
N MET A 149 -0.90 -9.57 -0.85
CA MET A 149 -1.97 -9.30 -1.82
C MET A 149 -2.61 -7.92 -1.63
N MET A 150 -2.85 -7.22 -2.73
CA MET A 150 -3.69 -6.02 -2.76
C MET A 150 -4.65 -6.02 -3.94
N THR A 151 -5.93 -5.69 -3.76
CA THR A 151 -6.84 -5.66 -4.93
C THR A 151 -6.81 -4.31 -5.64
N LEU A 152 -7.08 -3.23 -4.90
CA LEU A 152 -7.20 -1.86 -5.43
C LEU A 152 -6.28 -0.91 -4.66
N VAL A 153 -5.48 -0.14 -5.40
CA VAL A 153 -4.58 0.87 -4.84
C VAL A 153 -4.80 2.19 -5.55
N TYR A 154 -5.12 3.24 -4.79
CA TYR A 154 -5.21 4.62 -5.24
C TYR A 154 -4.23 5.48 -4.46
N VAL A 155 -3.32 6.15 -5.17
CA VAL A 155 -2.29 7.03 -4.58
C VAL A 155 -2.36 8.38 -5.25
N GLU A 156 -2.59 9.44 -4.48
CA GLU A 156 -2.58 10.82 -4.95
C GLU A 156 -1.61 11.68 -4.13
N ARG A 157 -0.67 12.35 -4.79
CA ARG A 157 0.29 13.27 -4.14
C ARG A 157 1.07 12.66 -2.98
N ALA A 158 1.38 11.38 -3.09
CA ALA A 158 1.85 10.53 -2.02
C ALA A 158 2.97 9.61 -2.51
N ASP A 159 3.81 9.12 -1.59
CA ASP A 159 4.84 8.14 -1.93
C ASP A 159 4.47 6.78 -1.32
N LEU A 160 4.37 5.76 -2.18
CA LEU A 160 4.11 4.38 -1.79
C LEU A 160 5.36 3.54 -2.05
N THR A 161 5.91 2.95 -0.99
CA THR A 161 6.98 1.97 -1.10
C THR A 161 6.52 0.61 -0.59
N LEU A 162 6.56 -0.41 -1.46
CA LEU A 162 6.31 -1.79 -1.06
C LEU A 162 7.60 -2.61 -1.11
N TYR A 163 7.84 -3.37 -0.05
CA TYR A 163 8.91 -4.37 0.04
C TYR A 163 8.29 -5.76 0.09
N LEU A 164 8.63 -6.63 -0.85
CA LEU A 164 7.88 -7.87 -1.06
C LEU A 164 8.81 -9.07 -1.05
N LEU A 165 8.42 -10.08 -0.25
CA LEU A 165 9.21 -11.30 -0.08
C LEU A 165 8.87 -12.35 -1.14
N VAL A 166 7.58 -12.59 -1.45
CA VAL A 166 7.13 -13.58 -2.45
C VAL A 166 5.71 -13.24 -2.93
N ASN A 167 5.47 -13.30 -4.25
CA ASN A 167 4.18 -13.25 -4.95
C ASN A 167 3.23 -12.12 -4.55
N LEU A 168 3.11 -11.08 -5.40
CA LEU A 168 2.05 -10.07 -5.26
C LEU A 168 1.12 -10.06 -6.48
N MET A 169 -0.18 -9.98 -6.22
CA MET A 169 -1.20 -9.69 -7.23
C MET A 169 -1.86 -8.36 -6.93
N MET A 170 -1.94 -7.49 -7.94
CA MET A 170 -2.76 -6.28 -7.92
C MET A 170 -3.71 -6.21 -9.12
N THR A 171 -4.98 -5.91 -8.86
CA THR A 171 -5.97 -5.80 -9.93
C THR A 171 -5.98 -4.40 -10.54
N LEU A 172 -6.00 -3.37 -9.70
CA LEU A 172 -6.00 -1.98 -10.15
C LEU A 172 -4.99 -1.16 -9.34
N VAL A 173 -4.14 -0.45 -10.04
CA VAL A 173 -3.23 0.54 -9.48
C VAL A 173 -3.45 1.86 -10.20
N TYR A 174 -3.84 2.89 -9.45
CA TYR A 174 -3.98 4.27 -9.93
C TYR A 174 -3.03 5.16 -9.14
N VAL A 175 -2.15 5.87 -9.85
CA VAL A 175 -1.15 6.77 -9.27
C VAL A 175 -1.22 8.12 -9.96
N GLU A 176 -1.56 9.18 -9.22
CA GLU A 176 -1.55 10.56 -9.70
C GLU A 176 -0.60 11.43 -8.87
N ARG A 177 0.36 12.12 -9.51
CA ARG A 177 1.28 13.08 -8.85
C ARG A 177 2.05 12.48 -7.67
N ALA A 178 2.38 11.20 -7.78
CA ALA A 178 2.83 10.36 -6.69
C ALA A 178 3.98 9.46 -7.17
N ASN A 179 4.75 8.89 -6.24
CA ASN A 179 5.74 7.89 -6.61
C ASN A 179 5.33 6.53 -6.05
N LEU A 180 5.47 5.50 -6.89
CA LEU A 180 5.29 4.12 -6.47
C LEU A 180 6.57 3.35 -6.74
N THR A 181 7.19 2.85 -5.67
CA THR A 181 8.37 2.00 -5.74
C THR A 181 8.05 0.62 -5.19
N LEU A 182 8.27 -0.41 -6.01
CA LEU A 182 8.12 -1.80 -5.62
C LEU A 182 9.49 -2.49 -5.62
N TYR A 183 9.91 -2.97 -4.45
CA TYR A 183 11.06 -3.85 -4.30
C TYR A 183 10.54 -5.27 -4.13
N LEU A 184 10.81 -6.14 -5.11
CA LEU A 184 10.27 -7.50 -5.16
C LEU A 184 11.38 -8.54 -5.30
N LEU A 185 11.26 -9.64 -4.56
CA LEU A 185 12.11 -10.82 -4.69
C LEU A 185 11.61 -11.77 -5.79
N GLU A 186 10.32 -12.15 -5.80
CA GLU A 186 9.78 -13.20 -6.69
C GLU A 186 8.30 -12.94 -7.05
N ASN A 187 8.01 -12.84 -8.36
CA ASN A 187 6.70 -12.69 -9.03
C ASN A 187 5.76 -11.54 -8.61
N LEU A 188 5.48 -10.64 -9.56
CA LEU A 188 4.44 -9.62 -9.43
C LEU A 188 3.54 -9.64 -10.67
N MET A 189 2.24 -9.70 -10.43
CA MET A 189 1.21 -9.59 -11.46
C MET A 189 0.36 -8.35 -11.23
N MET A 190 0.25 -7.50 -12.25
CA MET A 190 -0.69 -6.38 -12.25
C MET A 190 -1.62 -6.45 -13.45
N ILE A 191 -2.92 -6.29 -13.21
CA ILE A 191 -3.90 -6.36 -14.32
C ILE A 191 -4.00 -4.98 -14.99
N LEU A 192 -4.33 -3.94 -14.24
CA LEU A 192 -4.48 -2.59 -14.77
C LEU A 192 -3.64 -1.60 -13.96
N VAL A 193 -2.79 -0.86 -14.65
CA VAL A 193 -1.95 0.20 -14.09
C VAL A 193 -2.22 1.51 -14.84
N TYR A 194 -2.61 2.55 -14.11
CA TYR A 194 -2.76 3.91 -14.61
C TYR A 194 -1.83 4.84 -13.83
N VAL A 195 -0.99 5.58 -14.56
CA VAL A 195 -0.02 6.51 -13.99
C VAL A 195 -0.16 7.86 -14.68
N GLU A 196 -0.44 8.91 -13.92
CA GLU A 196 -0.43 10.29 -14.40
C GLU A 196 0.52 11.15 -13.55
N ARG A 197 1.49 11.82 -14.20
CA ARG A 197 2.41 12.78 -13.54
C ARG A 197 3.17 12.19 -12.34
N ALA A 198 3.56 10.93 -12.47
CA ALA A 198 4.00 10.10 -11.38
C ALA A 198 5.16 9.20 -11.84
N ASP A 199 6.06 8.85 -10.93
CA ASP A 199 7.15 7.95 -11.26
C ASP A 199 6.88 6.56 -10.68
N LEU A 200 7.04 5.55 -11.52
CA LEU A 200 6.74 4.16 -11.18
C LEU A 200 8.00 3.33 -11.41
N LYS A 201 8.56 2.76 -10.33
CA LYS A 201 9.74 1.90 -10.38
C LYS A 201 9.41 0.50 -9.89
N LEU A 202 9.53 -0.48 -10.78
CA LEU A 202 9.01 -1.83 -10.53
C LEU A 202 9.97 -2.93 -10.94
N CYS A 203 9.95 -4.00 -10.15
CA CYS A 203 10.45 -5.32 -10.55
C CYS A 203 9.22 -6.22 -10.75
N LEU A 204 8.85 -6.51 -12.02
CA LEU A 204 7.63 -7.23 -12.42
C LEU A 204 7.80 -8.48 -13.29
N PHE A 205 6.85 -9.42 -13.17
CA PHE A 205 6.72 -10.59 -14.06
C PHE A 205 5.64 -10.41 -15.14
N MET A 206 4.47 -9.85 -14.79
CA MET A 206 3.37 -9.73 -15.75
C MET A 206 2.54 -8.47 -15.56
N MET A 207 2.23 -7.81 -16.67
CA MET A 207 1.20 -6.77 -16.74
C MET A 207 0.23 -6.99 -17.91
N THR A 208 -1.06 -6.78 -17.69
CA THR A 208 -2.03 -6.86 -18.79
C THR A 208 -2.16 -5.52 -19.51
N LEU A 209 -2.55 -4.47 -18.78
CA LEU A 209 -2.83 -3.15 -19.33
C LEU A 209 -2.09 -2.06 -18.54
N VAL A 210 -1.31 -1.25 -19.26
CA VAL A 210 -0.52 -0.16 -18.69
C VAL A 210 -0.81 1.12 -19.45
N TYR A 211 -1.21 2.16 -18.73
CA TYR A 211 -1.39 3.52 -19.25
C TYR A 211 -0.50 4.48 -18.46
N VAL A 212 0.36 5.21 -19.18
CA VAL A 212 1.30 6.17 -18.59
C VAL A 212 1.14 7.52 -19.32
N GLU A 213 0.77 8.56 -18.59
CA GLU A 213 0.72 9.94 -19.10
C GLU A 213 1.64 10.86 -18.26
N ARG A 214 2.55 11.58 -18.92
CA ARG A 214 3.42 12.60 -18.29
C ARG A 214 4.24 12.07 -17.11
N ALA A 215 4.70 10.84 -17.21
CA ALA A 215 5.21 10.04 -16.11
C ALA A 215 6.41 9.21 -16.56
N ASP A 216 7.28 8.82 -15.62
CA ASP A 216 8.37 7.91 -15.91
C ASP A 216 8.07 6.51 -15.36
N LEU A 217 8.10 5.51 -16.25
CA LEU A 217 7.99 4.10 -15.90
C LEU A 217 9.35 3.42 -16.09
N ILE A 218 9.90 2.93 -14.98
CA ILE A 218 11.14 2.16 -14.95
C ILE A 218 10.84 0.74 -14.51
N LEU A 219 11.06 -0.23 -15.40
CA LEU A 219 10.99 -1.64 -15.07
C LEU A 219 12.40 -2.25 -15.05
N CYS A 220 12.75 -2.91 -13.95
CA CYS A 220 14.06 -3.51 -13.74
C CYS A 220 13.97 -5.00 -13.40
N LEU A 221 14.96 -5.79 -13.89
CA LEU A 221 15.34 -7.11 -13.38
C LEU A 221 14.18 -8.12 -13.25
N LEU A 222 13.87 -8.85 -14.32
CA LEU A 222 13.21 -10.15 -14.21
C LEU A 222 13.52 -11.11 -15.36
N GLU A 223 13.51 -12.39 -15.02
CA GLU A 223 13.31 -13.49 -15.97
C GLU A 223 11.82 -13.52 -16.35
N ASN A 224 11.50 -13.40 -17.64
CA ASN A 224 10.18 -13.56 -18.23
C ASN A 224 9.15 -12.45 -17.92
N LEU A 225 9.33 -11.25 -18.48
CA LEU A 225 8.32 -10.20 -18.40
C LEU A 225 7.33 -10.27 -19.58
N MET A 226 6.04 -10.29 -19.25
CA MET A 226 4.92 -10.33 -20.19
C MET A 226 4.07 -9.06 -20.08
N MET A 227 3.91 -8.34 -21.20
CA MET A 227 2.99 -7.20 -21.29
C MET A 227 2.04 -7.33 -22.50
N THR A 228 0.74 -7.15 -22.26
CA THR A 228 -0.25 -7.27 -23.35
C THR A 228 -0.43 -5.95 -24.09
N LEU A 229 -0.81 -4.89 -23.38
CA LEU A 229 -1.06 -3.57 -23.97
C LEU A 229 -0.41 -2.47 -23.12
N VAL A 230 0.43 -1.68 -23.77
CA VAL A 230 1.11 -0.54 -23.16
C VAL A 230 0.81 0.72 -23.97
N TYR A 231 0.30 1.76 -23.30
CA TYR A 231 0.09 3.09 -23.85
C TYR A 231 0.93 4.10 -23.06
N VAL A 232 1.75 4.86 -23.78
CA VAL A 232 2.67 5.86 -23.21
C VAL A 232 2.47 7.18 -23.95
N GLU A 233 2.03 8.22 -23.25
CA GLU A 233 1.92 9.58 -23.79
C GLU A 233 2.77 10.57 -22.97
N ARG A 234 3.65 11.32 -23.63
CA ARG A 234 4.48 12.38 -23.01
C ARG A 234 5.30 11.90 -21.80
N ALA A 235 5.74 10.66 -21.86
CA ALA A 235 6.27 9.89 -20.75
C ALA A 235 7.52 9.14 -21.16
N ASN A 236 8.32 8.67 -20.20
CA ASN A 236 9.46 7.82 -20.51
C ASN A 236 9.20 6.40 -20.04
N LEU A 237 9.48 5.43 -20.91
CA LEU A 237 9.45 4.02 -20.54
C LEU A 237 10.85 3.44 -20.71
N THR A 238 11.44 3.03 -19.59
CA THR A 238 12.76 2.39 -19.57
C THR A 238 12.69 0.97 -19.02
N LEU A 239 13.21 0.02 -19.79
CA LEU A 239 13.33 -1.40 -19.39
C LEU A 239 14.80 -1.80 -19.25
N TYR A 240 15.18 -2.33 -18.09
CA TYR A 240 16.54 -2.82 -17.80
C TYR A 240 16.57 -4.33 -17.54
N LEU A 241 17.51 -5.03 -18.21
CA LEU A 241 17.89 -6.44 -17.96
C LEU A 241 16.71 -7.42 -17.89
N LEU A 242 16.32 -7.96 -19.04
CA LEU A 242 15.25 -8.94 -19.16
C LEU A 242 15.73 -10.15 -19.98
N GLU A 243 15.70 -11.33 -19.38
CA GLU A 243 15.73 -12.59 -20.14
C GLU A 243 14.29 -12.93 -20.53
N ASN A 244 14.01 -13.14 -21.82
CA ASN A 244 12.69 -13.47 -22.37
C ASN A 244 11.59 -12.44 -22.12
N PHE A 245 11.64 -11.31 -22.82
CA PHE A 245 10.58 -10.30 -22.77
C PHE A 245 9.59 -10.42 -23.93
N MET A 246 8.28 -10.36 -23.64
CA MET A 246 7.22 -10.30 -24.65
C MET A 246 6.30 -9.10 -24.46
N MET A 247 6.16 -8.28 -25.52
CA MET A 247 5.14 -7.24 -25.63
C MET A 247 4.23 -7.49 -26.83
N THR A 248 2.90 -7.48 -26.61
CA THR A 248 1.97 -7.72 -27.73
C THR A 248 1.66 -6.42 -28.47
N GLN A 249 1.25 -5.37 -27.75
CA GLN A 249 0.88 -4.09 -28.34
C GLN A 249 1.48 -2.93 -27.55
N VAL A 250 2.14 -2.02 -28.27
CA VAL A 250 2.76 -0.84 -27.70
C VAL A 250 2.38 0.38 -28.51
N TYR A 251 1.82 1.38 -27.86
CA TYR A 251 1.50 2.69 -28.42
C TYR A 251 2.29 3.76 -27.66
N VAL A 252 3.10 4.52 -28.39
CA VAL A 252 3.95 5.56 -27.82
C VAL A 252 3.69 6.85 -28.58
N GLU A 253 3.31 7.90 -27.87
CA GLU A 253 3.14 9.25 -28.41
C GLU A 253 3.99 10.25 -27.62
N ARG A 254 4.87 11.01 -28.29
CA ARG A 254 5.67 12.10 -27.68
C ARG A 254 6.50 11.67 -26.47
N ALA A 255 7.08 10.49 -26.54
CA ALA A 255 7.63 9.78 -25.40
C ALA A 255 8.97 9.13 -25.76
N ASP A 256 9.83 8.90 -24.76
CA ASP A 256 11.10 8.20 -24.97
C ASP A 256 10.97 6.75 -24.52
N LEU A 257 11.34 5.84 -25.42
CA LEU A 257 11.21 4.41 -25.21
C LEU A 257 12.59 3.76 -25.30
N LYS A 258 13.10 3.27 -24.16
CA LYS A 258 14.38 2.55 -24.08
C LYS A 258 14.14 1.10 -23.67
N LEU A 259 14.41 0.18 -24.60
CA LEU A 259 14.03 -1.22 -24.44
C LEU A 259 15.22 -2.17 -24.65
N CYS A 260 15.34 -3.17 -23.78
CA CYS A 260 16.20 -4.35 -23.98
C CYS A 260 15.30 -5.57 -24.26
N LEU A 261 15.31 -6.16 -25.46
CA LEU A 261 14.16 -6.95 -25.95
C LEU A 261 14.47 -8.32 -26.54
N PHE A 262 13.44 -9.19 -26.48
CA PHE A 262 13.38 -10.50 -27.14
C PHE A 262 12.23 -10.59 -28.17
N MET A 263 10.98 -10.23 -27.86
CA MET A 263 9.86 -10.32 -28.82
C MET A 263 8.82 -9.21 -28.71
N MET A 264 8.38 -8.67 -29.85
CA MET A 264 7.23 -7.77 -29.97
C MET A 264 6.33 -8.11 -31.17
N THR A 265 5.01 -7.95 -31.01
CA THR A 265 4.08 -8.15 -32.14
C THR A 265 3.76 -6.84 -32.86
N LEU A 266 3.22 -5.85 -32.15
CA LEU A 266 2.73 -4.59 -32.73
C LEU A 266 3.32 -3.39 -31.98
N VAL A 267 3.95 -2.48 -32.72
CA VAL A 267 4.53 -1.25 -32.19
C VAL A 267 4.08 -0.06 -33.02
N TYR A 268 3.43 0.91 -32.39
CA TYR A 268 3.07 2.20 -32.96
C TYR A 268 3.81 3.31 -32.21
N VAL A 269 4.60 4.10 -32.93
CA VAL A 269 5.42 5.18 -32.37
C VAL A 269 5.13 6.47 -33.14
N GLU A 270 4.60 7.47 -32.47
CA GLU A 270 4.35 8.80 -33.01
C GLU A 270 5.19 9.85 -32.25
N ARG A 271 6.01 10.63 -32.98
CA ARG A 271 6.80 11.76 -32.44
C ARG A 271 7.64 11.39 -31.19
N ALA A 272 8.24 10.22 -31.22
CA ALA A 272 8.87 9.60 -30.05
C ALA A 272 10.25 9.04 -30.41
N ASP A 273 11.16 9.04 -29.43
CA ASP A 273 12.48 8.45 -29.59
C ASP A 273 12.47 6.98 -29.14
N LEU A 274 12.94 6.10 -30.03
CA LEU A 274 13.03 4.67 -29.77
C LEU A 274 14.49 4.24 -29.74
N THR A 275 14.94 3.77 -28.57
CA THR A 275 16.24 3.14 -28.38
C THR A 275 16.06 1.66 -28.08
N LEU A 276 16.56 0.81 -28.98
CA LEU A 276 16.54 -0.64 -28.81
C LEU A 276 17.95 -1.15 -28.49
N CYS A 277 18.09 -1.86 -27.38
CA CYS A 277 19.25 -2.65 -27.02
C CYS A 277 18.92 -4.13 -27.30
N LEU A 278 19.71 -4.78 -28.16
CA LEU A 278 19.46 -6.17 -28.53
C LEU A 278 19.96 -7.12 -27.44
N LEU A 279 19.05 -7.92 -26.88
CA LEU A 279 19.38 -9.27 -26.44
C LEU A 279 19.22 -10.21 -27.65
N GLU A 280 19.86 -11.37 -27.63
CA GLU A 280 19.81 -12.34 -28.72
C GLU A 280 18.36 -12.67 -29.14
N ASN A 281 18.11 -12.85 -30.44
CA ASN A 281 16.84 -13.30 -31.04
C ASN A 281 15.64 -12.32 -31.01
N LEU A 282 15.84 -11.05 -31.36
CA LEU A 282 14.73 -10.11 -31.54
C LEU A 282 13.74 -10.54 -32.65
N MET A 283 12.47 -10.71 -32.29
CA MET A 283 11.36 -10.93 -33.23
C MET A 283 10.38 -9.75 -33.19
N MET A 284 10.18 -9.05 -34.32
CA MET A 284 9.18 -8.00 -34.48
C MET A 284 8.27 -8.29 -35.67
N THR A 285 6.95 -8.30 -35.46
CA THR A 285 5.99 -8.61 -36.54
C THR A 285 5.58 -7.36 -37.33
N LEU A 286 5.21 -6.27 -36.65
CA LEU A 286 4.80 -5.02 -37.29
C LEU A 286 5.24 -3.81 -36.47
N VAL A 287 5.94 -2.87 -37.13
CA VAL A 287 6.37 -1.61 -36.55
C VAL A 287 5.91 -0.47 -37.46
N TYR A 288 5.19 0.48 -36.89
CA TYR A 288 4.80 1.73 -37.54
C TYR A 288 5.44 2.90 -36.78
N VAL A 289 6.20 3.73 -37.50
CA VAL A 289 6.85 4.92 -36.95
C VAL A 289 6.43 6.13 -37.77
N GLU A 290 5.73 7.05 -37.12
CA GLU A 290 5.35 8.33 -37.70
C GLU A 290 6.14 9.45 -37.02
N ARG A 291 7.05 10.05 -37.78
CA ARG A 291 7.79 11.25 -37.35
C ARG A 291 7.17 12.45 -38.06
N ALA A 292 6.71 13.42 -37.27
CA ALA A 292 6.50 14.79 -37.73
C ALA A 292 7.53 15.65 -37.00
N ASP A 293 8.39 16.31 -37.77
CA ASP A 293 9.54 17.12 -37.33
C ASP A 293 9.21 18.13 -36.21
#